data_AF-A0A1W9UXA1-F1
#
_entry.id   AF-A0A1W9UXA1-F1
#
_cell.length_a   1.000
_cell.length_b   1.000
_cell.length_c   1.000
_cell.angle_alpha   90.00
_cell.angle_beta   90.00
_cell.angle_gamma   90.00
#
_symmetry.space_group_name_H-M   'P 1'
#
loop_
_entity.id
_entity.type
_entity.pdbx_description
1 polymer ?
#
loop_
_entity_poly.entity_id
_entity_poly.type
_entity_poly.pdbx_seq_one_letter_code
_entity_poly.pdbx_strand_id
1 'polypeptide(L)'
;ADTDDGIYMITNKSWSIDDKRLNFQFGTELAYEIKKGKLGRMLKNATYTDITPHFWGNCDAICNADHWHVWGTPNCGKGQPGQTAHTGHGAAPARFRNVQVGVMK
;
A
#
# COMPACT_ATOMS: atom_id res chain seq x y z
N ALA A 1 -15.21 13.15 -0.03
CA ALA A 1 -14.67 12.07 -0.91
C ALA A 1 -15.71 10.95 -0.98
N ASP A 2 -15.70 10.15 -2.06
CA ASP A 2 -16.61 9.00 -2.24
C ASP A 2 -16.39 7.88 -1.20
N THR A 3 -15.18 7.75 -0.65
CA THR A 3 -14.88 6.79 0.41
C THR A 3 -15.45 7.25 1.74
N ASP A 4 -16.52 6.63 2.22
CA ASP A 4 -17.16 7.00 3.49
C ASP A 4 -16.35 6.59 4.73
N ASP A 5 -15.87 5.34 4.78
CA ASP A 5 -15.08 4.77 5.87
C ASP A 5 -13.88 3.98 5.31
N GLY A 6 -12.73 4.07 5.96
CA GLY A 6 -11.52 3.35 5.56
C GLY A 6 -10.25 3.86 6.22
N ILE A 7 -9.10 3.43 5.69
CA ILE A 7 -7.78 3.89 6.12
C ILE A 7 -7.00 4.34 4.89
N TYR A 8 -6.57 5.60 4.90
CA TYR A 8 -5.67 6.15 3.90
C TYR A 8 -4.22 5.88 4.31
N MET A 9 -3.57 4.95 3.61
CA MET A 9 -2.19 4.52 3.88
C MET A 9 -1.20 5.41 3.11
N ILE A 10 -0.14 5.87 3.77
CA ILE A 10 0.84 6.83 3.21
C ILE A 10 2.26 6.40 3.54
N THR A 11 3.16 6.51 2.55
CA THR A 11 4.60 6.24 2.67
C THR A 11 4.89 4.81 3.10
N ASN A 12 5.18 3.96 2.13
CA ASN A 12 5.63 2.61 2.42
C ASN A 12 6.98 2.64 3.18
N LYS A 13 7.07 1.82 4.23
CA LYS A 13 8.26 1.64 5.09
C LYS A 13 8.88 0.26 4.94
N SER A 14 8.05 -0.74 4.65
CA SER A 14 8.49 -2.14 4.56
C SER A 14 7.57 -2.98 3.67
N TRP A 15 8.14 -4.07 3.15
CA TRP A 15 7.45 -5.09 2.38
C TRP A 15 8.03 -6.46 2.71
N SER A 16 7.16 -7.46 2.76
CA SER A 16 7.50 -8.87 2.74
C SER A 16 6.59 -9.55 1.74
N ILE A 17 7.15 -10.37 0.86
CA ILE A 17 6.42 -11.08 -0.19
C ILE A 17 6.98 -12.49 -0.23
N ASP A 18 6.11 -13.50 -0.28
CA ASP A 18 6.54 -14.89 -0.35
C ASP A 18 7.15 -15.25 -1.72
N ASP A 19 7.85 -16.38 -1.78
CA ASP A 19 8.51 -16.83 -3.01
C ASP A 19 7.53 -17.06 -4.16
N LYS A 20 6.31 -17.48 -3.85
CA LYS A 20 5.24 -17.70 -4.83
C LYS A 20 4.57 -16.42 -5.31
N ARG A 21 4.87 -15.28 -4.67
CA ARG A 21 4.24 -13.97 -4.94
C ARG A 21 2.72 -13.99 -4.78
N LEU A 22 2.24 -14.85 -3.89
CA LEU A 22 0.84 -14.93 -3.52
C LEU A 22 0.59 -14.08 -2.30
N ASN A 23 1.36 -14.25 -1.24
CA ASN A 23 1.18 -13.52 0.02
C ASN A 23 2.08 -12.28 0.04
N PHE A 24 1.53 -11.14 0.46
CA PHE A 24 2.33 -9.96 0.75
C PHE A 24 1.90 -9.34 2.07
N GLN A 25 2.83 -8.68 2.75
CA GLN A 25 2.56 -7.83 3.91
C GLN A 25 3.36 -6.55 3.80
N PHE A 26 2.69 -5.41 3.87
CA PHE A 26 3.28 -4.09 3.69
C PHE A 26 3.06 -3.26 4.96
N GLY A 27 4.06 -2.47 5.32
CA GLY A 27 4.01 -1.50 6.40
C GLY A 27 4.13 -0.07 5.86
N THR A 28 3.37 0.85 6.45
CA THR A 28 3.43 2.28 6.15
C THR A 28 3.83 3.09 7.36
N GLU A 29 4.60 4.16 7.14
CA GLU A 29 5.00 5.07 8.22
C GLU A 29 3.79 5.77 8.83
N LEU A 30 2.86 6.19 7.97
CA LEU A 30 1.74 7.04 8.32
C LEU A 30 0.46 6.53 7.67
N ALA A 31 -0.65 6.64 8.38
CA ALA A 31 -1.97 6.46 7.80
C ALA A 31 -2.98 7.39 8.48
N TYR A 32 -4.16 7.55 7.88
CA TYR A 32 -5.26 8.30 8.45
C TYR A 32 -6.55 7.51 8.36
N GLU A 33 -7.37 7.57 9.40
CA GLU A 33 -8.76 7.11 9.28
C GLU A 33 -9.52 8.01 8.32
N ILE A 34 -10.36 7.41 7.49
CA ILE A 34 -11.39 8.11 6.73
C ILE A 34 -12.70 7.88 7.44
N LYS A 35 -13.41 8.95 7.79
CA LYS A 35 -14.77 8.89 8.34
C LYS A 35 -15.62 9.96 7.67
N LYS A 36 -16.79 9.58 7.15
CA LYS A 36 -17.71 10.48 6.43
C LYS A 36 -17.01 11.24 5.29
N GLY A 37 -16.12 10.56 4.58
CA GLY A 37 -15.39 11.15 3.45
C GLY A 37 -14.31 12.16 3.83
N LYS A 38 -13.87 12.21 5.08
CA LYS A 38 -12.84 13.12 5.60
C LYS A 38 -11.74 12.37 6.33
N LEU A 39 -10.49 12.87 6.23
CA LEU A 39 -9.38 12.38 7.03
C LEU A 39 -9.58 12.78 8.49
N GLY A 40 -9.46 11.82 9.38
CA GLY A 40 -9.61 11.97 10.82
C GLY A 40 -8.31 11.67 11.54
N ARG A 41 -8.36 10.69 12.45
CA ARG A 41 -7.24 10.34 13.32
C ARG A 41 -6.05 9.83 12.52
N MET A 42 -4.87 10.35 12.87
CA MET A 42 -3.59 9.87 12.37
C MET A 42 -3.22 8.54 13.05
N LEU A 43 -2.82 7.56 12.25
CA LEU A 43 -2.34 6.24 12.65
C LEU A 43 -0.85 6.14 12.30
N LYS A 44 -0.07 5.51 13.17
CA LYS A 44 1.38 5.30 12.95
C LYS A 44 1.66 3.83 12.72
N ASN A 45 2.63 3.53 11.85
CA ASN A 45 3.07 2.16 11.57
C ASN A 45 1.92 1.21 11.19
N ALA A 46 0.95 1.70 10.40
CA ALA A 46 -0.14 0.86 9.93
C ALA A 46 0.39 -0.22 8.96
N THR A 47 -0.26 -1.37 8.95
CA THR A 47 0.16 -2.52 8.15
C THR A 47 -1.02 -3.12 7.43
N TYR A 48 -0.82 -3.64 6.23
CA TYR A 48 -1.84 -4.37 5.50
C TYR A 48 -1.27 -5.62 4.82
N THR A 49 -2.11 -6.64 4.63
CA THR A 49 -1.74 -7.92 4.03
C THR A 49 -2.90 -8.46 3.21
N ASP A 50 -2.58 -9.26 2.19
CA ASP A 50 -3.58 -10.02 1.43
C ASP A 50 -2.91 -11.07 0.53
N ILE A 51 -3.74 -11.84 -0.17
CA ILE A 51 -3.40 -12.64 -1.34
C ILE A 51 -3.45 -11.75 -2.58
N THR A 52 -2.34 -11.70 -3.33
CA THR A 52 -2.12 -10.76 -4.45
C THR A 52 -3.27 -10.74 -5.46
N PRO A 53 -3.75 -11.88 -6.02
CA PRO A 53 -4.92 -11.87 -6.89
C PRO A 53 -6.20 -11.29 -6.25
N HIS A 54 -6.44 -11.55 -4.96
CA HIS A 54 -7.61 -11.03 -4.26
C HIS A 54 -7.50 -9.51 -4.05
N PHE A 55 -6.33 -9.04 -3.60
CA PHE A 55 -6.08 -7.62 -3.42
C PHE A 55 -6.35 -6.83 -4.70
N TRP A 56 -5.76 -7.26 -5.82
CA TRP A 56 -5.96 -6.59 -7.11
C TRP A 56 -7.40 -6.74 -7.62
N GLY A 57 -8.04 -7.89 -7.37
CA GLY A 57 -9.47 -8.09 -7.67
C GLY A 57 -10.41 -7.19 -6.87
N ASN A 58 -9.97 -6.71 -5.70
CA ASN A 58 -10.72 -5.79 -4.84
C ASN A 58 -10.43 -4.30 -5.14
N CYS A 59 -9.67 -3.99 -6.19
CA CYS A 59 -9.45 -2.60 -6.63
C CYS A 59 -10.71 -2.05 -7.31
N ASP A 60 -11.42 -1.14 -6.65
CA ASP A 60 -12.70 -0.60 -7.14
C ASP A 60 -12.65 0.86 -7.61
N ALA A 61 -11.53 1.55 -7.37
CA ALA A 61 -11.33 2.92 -7.85
C ALA A 61 -9.83 3.25 -7.98
N ILE A 62 -9.49 4.06 -8.98
CA ILE A 62 -8.14 4.59 -9.21
C ILE A 62 -8.30 6.08 -9.52
N CYS A 63 -7.43 6.92 -8.95
CA CYS A 63 -7.43 8.36 -9.24
C CYS A 63 -7.10 8.65 -10.72
N ASN A 64 -7.50 9.84 -11.19
CA ASN A 64 -7.25 10.29 -12.55
C ASN A 64 -5.75 10.62 -12.79
N ALA A 65 -5.44 11.06 -14.02
CA ALA A 65 -4.09 11.39 -14.44
C ALA A 65 -3.42 12.52 -13.62
N ASP A 66 -4.20 13.44 -13.04
CA ASP A 66 -3.68 14.55 -12.23
C ASP A 66 -2.99 14.07 -10.94
N HIS A 67 -3.32 12.85 -10.49
CA HIS A 67 -2.76 12.24 -9.28
C HIS A 67 -1.73 11.15 -9.59
N TRP A 68 -1.41 10.90 -10.85
CA TRP A 68 -0.39 9.93 -11.23
C TRP A 68 1.01 10.50 -10.96
N HIS A 69 1.86 9.71 -10.32
CA HIS A 69 3.24 10.09 -10.04
C HIS A 69 4.18 8.89 -10.20
N VAL A 70 5.45 9.16 -10.52
CA VAL A 70 6.49 8.11 -10.50
C VAL A 70 6.98 7.94 -9.07
N TRP A 71 6.70 6.78 -8.48
CA TRP A 71 7.18 6.40 -7.16
C TRP A 71 8.43 5.55 -7.31
N GLY A 72 9.41 5.73 -6.43
CA GLY A 72 10.66 4.98 -6.48
C GLY A 72 11.24 4.69 -5.11
N THR A 73 11.99 3.61 -5.03
CA THR A 73 12.85 3.28 -3.90
C THR A 73 14.31 3.26 -4.36
N PRO A 74 15.26 3.80 -3.57
CA PRO A 74 16.68 3.73 -3.90
C PRO A 74 17.22 2.29 -3.86
N ASN A 75 16.49 1.34 -3.26
CA ASN A 75 16.87 -0.07 -3.21
C ASN A 75 15.65 -0.98 -3.34
N CYS A 76 15.78 -2.04 -4.14
CA CYS A 76 14.76 -3.09 -4.25
C CYS A 76 14.91 -4.18 -3.17
N GLY A 77 16.08 -4.26 -2.51
CA GLY A 77 16.34 -5.17 -1.40
C GLY A 77 16.23 -6.66 -1.75
N LYS A 78 16.47 -7.04 -3.01
CA LYS A 78 16.32 -8.42 -3.51
C LYS A 78 17.67 -9.10 -3.75
N GLY A 79 17.66 -10.44 -3.69
CA GLY A 79 18.78 -11.30 -4.06
C GLY A 79 19.59 -11.83 -2.86
N GLN A 80 20.27 -12.95 -3.07
CA GLN A 80 21.29 -13.49 -2.16
C GLN A 80 22.48 -14.00 -3.00
N PRO A 81 23.65 -13.31 -2.99
CA PRO A 81 23.96 -12.10 -2.23
C PRO A 81 23.10 -10.89 -2.65
N GLY A 82 22.85 -9.98 -1.70
CA GLY A 82 21.97 -8.83 -1.90
C GLY A 82 22.44 -7.90 -3.03
N GLN A 83 21.51 -7.53 -3.91
CA GLN A 83 21.76 -6.60 -5.02
C GLN A 83 20.93 -5.34 -4.84
N THR A 84 21.58 -4.18 -5.02
CA THR A 84 20.93 -2.88 -4.94
C THR A 84 20.77 -2.30 -6.34
N ALA A 85 19.55 -1.90 -6.66
CA ALA A 85 19.23 -1.16 -7.87
C ALA A 85 18.11 -0.16 -7.55
N HIS A 86 18.14 0.98 -8.23
CA HIS A 86 17.04 1.94 -8.19
C HIS A 86 15.86 1.33 -8.94
N THR A 87 14.70 1.30 -8.30
CA THR A 87 13.47 0.79 -8.92
C THR A 87 12.35 1.78 -8.71
N GLY A 88 11.56 2.03 -9.75
CA GLY A 88 10.39 2.88 -9.66
C GLY A 88 9.30 2.47 -10.64
N HIS A 89 8.08 2.90 -10.35
CA HIS A 89 6.91 2.68 -11.18
C HIS A 89 5.93 3.84 -11.04
N GLY A 90 5.22 4.13 -12.13
CA GLY A 90 4.15 5.12 -12.12
C GLY A 90 2.90 4.56 -11.45
N ALA A 91 2.36 5.26 -10.46
CA ALA A 91 1.11 4.88 -9.84
C ALA A 91 0.31 6.12 -9.38
N ALA A 92 -1.00 5.96 -9.37
CA ALA A 92 -1.93 6.89 -8.74
C ALA A 92 -2.51 6.23 -7.47
N PRO A 93 -2.99 7.02 -6.49
CA PRO A 93 -3.75 6.47 -5.38
C PRO A 93 -4.93 5.63 -5.88
N ALA A 94 -5.15 4.49 -5.24
CA ALA A 94 -6.20 3.55 -5.58
C ALA A 94 -6.91 3.07 -4.30
N ARG A 95 -8.17 2.66 -4.46
CA ARG A 95 -8.99 2.11 -3.38
C ARG A 95 -9.13 0.61 -3.54
N PHE A 96 -8.84 -0.09 -2.45
CA PHE A 96 -8.94 -1.53 -2.36
C PHE A 96 -9.92 -1.89 -1.25
N ARG A 97 -10.87 -2.77 -1.54
CA ARG A 97 -11.87 -3.25 -0.58
C ARG A 97 -11.39 -4.48 0.16
N ASN A 98 -11.92 -4.68 1.37
CA ASN A 98 -11.78 -5.91 2.14
C ASN A 98 -10.33 -6.35 2.41
N VAL A 99 -9.41 -5.39 2.51
CA VAL A 99 -8.00 -5.65 2.82
C VAL A 99 -7.82 -5.81 4.32
N GLN A 100 -7.05 -6.81 4.74
CA GLN A 100 -6.74 -7.00 6.15
C GLN A 100 -5.72 -5.96 6.64
N VAL A 101 -6.04 -5.25 7.72
CA VAL A 101 -5.20 -4.23 8.35
C VAL A 101 -4.86 -4.61 9.79
N GLY A 102 -3.66 -4.25 10.26
CA GLY A 102 -3.22 -4.42 11.65
C GLY A 102 -2.67 -5.81 11.97
N VAL A 103 -1.76 -6.30 11.14
CA VAL A 103 -1.22 -7.66 11.18
C VAL A 103 0.03 -7.76 12.07
N MET A 104 0.71 -6.63 12.33
CA MET A 104 1.83 -6.55 13.27
C MET A 104 1.36 -5.96 14.62
N LYS A 105 1.82 -6.54 15.73
CA LYS A 105 1.61 -6.04 17.10
C LYS A 105 2.51 -4.86 17.41
#